data_AF-A0AAU4M5Y2-F1
#
_entry.id   AF-A0AAU4M5Y2-F1
#
_cell.length_a   1.000
_cell.length_b   1.000
_cell.length_c   1.000
_cell.angle_alpha   90.00
_cell.angle_beta   90.00
_cell.angle_gamma   90.00
#
_symmetry.space_group_name_H-M   'P 1'
#
loop_
_entity.id
_entity.type
_entity.pdbx_description
1 polymer ?
#
loop_
_entity_poly.entity_id
_entity_poly.type
_entity_poly.pdbx_seq_one_letter_code
_entity_poly.pdbx_strand_id
1 'polypeptide(L)'
;MTSSSPPSWPPCGHGAAPATEPVGCRGRHVPGHTACLAHLDEADRNAYLSTLSPGADIDHSGTPFTGELLSSLLAALTDSAGRPCLGVAQFNEVEFSGDAWFGGVKFSGDAWFNGALFSGDAQFSGALFGGGAHFGGALFRGDAEFFGAVFERTAAVGPLVCTGTLDLSEAVFGTAVTIEAAASSLRCRRTRWSSTAALRLRHATVDLSDAVLQHPVTMAARSRPFTVHARELDEPGLRSPRVRAVSLRGVDAAHLVLADIDLADCRFAGTIHLDQLRLEGLYLLAAAPSGLRRRGMWPVRWTARRTLVEEHHWRAARHDGANGWNPAPVGEEILSPAALAPVYRQMRKAFEDGKHEPGAADFYYGEMEMRRHASDIPWSERSLLAAYWVVSGYGLRASRALGWLLLAMTATVLSMMLWGLPQDDPTPTGTGRSSTMTTNAPDAVNSYASNGERLSTERFDRSLRVVINSVVFRSSGQGLTTVGTYTEMASRLTEPVLLGLAVLAIRSRVKR
;
A
#
# COMPACT_ATOMS: atom_id res chain seq x y z
N MET A 1 -22.26 -20.71 16.33
CA MET A 1 -22.46 -21.71 17.40
C MET A 1 -23.19 -21.02 18.54
N THR A 2 -24.45 -21.40 18.80
CA THR A 2 -25.23 -20.84 19.92
C THR A 2 -24.58 -21.25 21.24
N SER A 3 -24.42 -20.28 22.14
CA SER A 3 -23.96 -20.48 23.52
C SER A 3 -24.77 -21.60 24.19
N SER A 4 -24.16 -22.60 24.83
CA SER A 4 -24.92 -23.60 25.61
C SER A 4 -25.53 -23.01 26.89
N SER A 5 -25.12 -21.79 27.29
CA SER A 5 -25.65 -21.10 28.45
C SER A 5 -27.01 -20.45 28.13
N PRO A 6 -27.97 -20.46 29.07
CA PRO A 6 -29.23 -19.74 28.93
C PRO A 6 -28.99 -18.23 28.80
N PRO A 7 -29.87 -17.50 28.09
CA PRO A 7 -29.77 -16.04 28.01
C PRO A 7 -29.99 -15.38 29.37
N SER A 8 -29.62 -14.12 29.49
CA SER A 8 -29.78 -13.34 30.74
C SER A 8 -31.22 -12.93 31.04
N TRP A 9 -32.15 -13.13 30.08
CA TRP A 9 -33.58 -12.86 30.20
C TRP A 9 -34.39 -14.17 30.21
N PRO A 10 -35.67 -14.13 30.65
CA PRO A 10 -36.58 -15.27 30.54
C PRO A 10 -36.79 -15.65 29.05
N PRO A 11 -36.36 -16.85 28.60
CA PRO A 11 -36.51 -17.28 27.22
C PRO A 11 -37.90 -17.86 26.96
N CYS A 12 -38.39 -17.72 25.72
CA CYS A 12 -39.66 -18.26 25.24
C CYS A 12 -39.83 -19.76 25.48
N GLY A 13 -38.74 -20.53 25.40
CA GLY A 13 -38.77 -21.98 25.69
C GLY A 13 -39.52 -22.82 24.67
N HIS A 14 -40.08 -22.22 23.61
CA HIS A 14 -40.80 -22.96 22.57
C HIS A 14 -39.86 -23.98 21.89
N GLY A 15 -40.31 -25.22 21.78
CA GLY A 15 -39.50 -26.32 21.22
C GLY A 15 -38.42 -26.88 22.15
N ALA A 16 -38.38 -26.50 23.43
CA ALA A 16 -37.41 -27.06 24.38
C ALA A 16 -37.57 -28.59 24.54
N ALA A 17 -36.47 -29.32 24.35
CA ALA A 17 -36.40 -30.77 24.47
C ALA A 17 -35.29 -31.15 25.48
N PRO A 18 -35.61 -31.90 26.55
CA PRO A 18 -34.70 -32.14 27.68
C PRO A 18 -33.34 -32.75 27.33
N ALA A 19 -33.24 -33.50 26.23
CA ALA A 19 -32.05 -34.27 25.87
C ALA A 19 -31.18 -33.64 24.77
N THR A 20 -31.71 -32.72 23.95
CA THR A 20 -31.02 -32.20 22.75
C THR A 20 -31.00 -30.67 22.66
N GLU A 21 -32.05 -29.99 23.12
CA GLU A 21 -32.17 -28.53 23.14
C GLU A 21 -32.87 -28.08 24.44
N PRO A 22 -32.16 -28.04 25.58
CA PRO A 22 -32.79 -27.85 26.88
C PRO A 22 -33.41 -26.46 27.08
N VAL A 23 -33.06 -25.47 26.24
CA VAL A 23 -33.59 -24.09 26.30
C VAL A 23 -34.69 -23.84 25.27
N GLY A 24 -34.72 -24.56 24.15
CA GLY A 24 -35.60 -24.21 23.03
C GLY A 24 -35.35 -22.80 22.51
N CYS A 25 -36.41 -22.13 22.05
CA CYS A 25 -36.35 -20.75 21.58
C CYS A 25 -35.88 -19.78 22.68
N ARG A 26 -34.87 -18.97 22.36
CA ARG A 26 -34.24 -18.00 23.25
C ARG A 26 -34.91 -16.63 23.25
N GLY A 27 -35.96 -16.45 22.46
CA GLY A 27 -36.65 -15.18 22.29
C GLY A 27 -37.20 -14.64 23.60
N ARG A 28 -36.99 -13.36 23.85
CA ARG A 28 -37.59 -12.67 24.98
C ARG A 28 -39.11 -12.64 24.83
N HIS A 29 -39.82 -12.81 25.94
CA HIS A 29 -41.27 -12.69 25.96
C HIS A 29 -41.71 -11.28 25.56
N VAL A 30 -42.77 -11.21 24.75
CA VAL A 30 -43.46 -9.96 24.47
C VAL A 30 -44.23 -9.52 25.73
N PRO A 31 -44.24 -8.23 26.09
CA PRO A 31 -44.99 -7.76 27.25
C PRO A 31 -46.46 -8.23 27.22
N GLY A 32 -46.91 -8.86 28.31
CA GLY A 32 -48.27 -9.40 28.40
C GLY A 32 -48.46 -10.83 27.88
N HIS A 33 -47.44 -11.43 27.25
CA HIS A 33 -47.50 -12.80 26.72
C HIS A 33 -46.38 -13.68 27.30
N THR A 34 -46.54 -15.00 27.18
CA THR A 34 -45.55 -16.02 27.61
C THR A 34 -44.65 -16.50 26.48
N ALA A 35 -44.79 -15.93 25.28
CA ALA A 35 -44.01 -16.29 24.10
C ALA A 35 -43.32 -15.05 23.50
N CYS A 36 -42.28 -15.29 22.72
CA CYS A 36 -41.63 -14.24 21.91
C CYS A 36 -42.47 -13.91 20.67
N LEU A 37 -42.16 -12.79 20.02
CA LEU A 37 -42.93 -12.28 18.87
C LEU A 37 -43.09 -13.31 17.75
N ALA A 38 -42.08 -14.16 17.53
CA ALA A 38 -42.09 -15.22 16.52
C ALA A 38 -43.04 -16.39 16.81
N HIS A 39 -43.34 -16.65 18.09
CA HIS A 39 -44.14 -17.78 18.54
C HIS A 39 -45.51 -17.37 19.09
N LEU A 40 -45.88 -16.08 18.95
CA LEU A 40 -47.25 -15.65 19.13
C LEU A 40 -48.11 -16.15 17.98
N ASP A 41 -49.35 -16.51 18.30
CA ASP A 41 -50.35 -16.71 17.26
C ASP A 41 -50.62 -15.40 16.50
N GLU A 42 -51.34 -15.48 15.39
CA GLU A 42 -51.56 -14.34 14.52
C GLU A 42 -52.41 -13.24 15.18
N ALA A 43 -53.38 -13.61 16.02
CA ALA A 43 -54.27 -12.67 16.68
C ALA A 43 -53.52 -11.86 17.75
N ASP A 44 -52.79 -12.54 18.62
CA ASP A 44 -51.97 -11.94 19.67
C ASP A 44 -50.85 -11.08 19.08
N ARG A 45 -50.20 -11.54 18.00
CA ARG A 45 -49.16 -10.78 17.31
C ARG A 45 -49.72 -9.51 16.68
N ASN A 46 -50.86 -9.57 16.01
CA ASN A 46 -51.49 -8.38 15.44
C ASN A 46 -51.94 -7.41 16.53
N ALA A 47 -52.45 -7.92 17.65
CA ALA A 47 -52.80 -7.11 18.81
C ALA A 47 -51.57 -6.39 19.37
N TYR A 48 -50.46 -7.11 19.62
CA TYR A 48 -49.21 -6.50 20.07
C TYR A 48 -48.69 -5.44 19.10
N LEU A 49 -48.59 -5.76 17.81
CA LEU A 49 -48.10 -4.82 16.79
C LEU A 49 -48.96 -3.55 16.72
N SER A 50 -50.28 -3.65 16.91
CA SER A 50 -51.17 -2.48 16.93
C SER A 50 -50.97 -1.56 18.13
N THR A 51 -50.30 -2.04 19.20
CA THR A 51 -49.97 -1.21 20.37
C THR A 51 -48.71 -0.38 20.17
N LEU A 52 -47.90 -0.71 19.17
CA LEU A 52 -46.68 -0.01 18.88
C LEU A 52 -46.98 1.33 18.21
N SER A 53 -46.12 2.31 18.49
CA SER A 53 -46.17 3.63 17.86
C SER A 53 -44.77 4.05 17.42
N PRO A 54 -44.65 4.92 16.41
CA PRO A 54 -43.36 5.39 15.93
C PRO A 54 -42.53 6.02 17.07
N GLY A 55 -41.29 5.57 17.22
CA GLY A 55 -40.38 5.99 18.29
C GLY A 55 -40.53 5.20 19.60
N ALA A 56 -41.38 4.17 19.64
CA ALA A 56 -41.46 3.27 20.80
C ALA A 56 -40.16 2.49 21.02
N ASP A 57 -39.88 2.21 22.30
CA ASP A 57 -38.81 1.31 22.70
C ASP A 57 -39.26 -0.14 22.50
N ILE A 58 -38.38 -0.96 21.93
CA ILE A 58 -38.65 -2.39 21.69
C ILE A 58 -37.51 -3.26 22.21
N ASP A 59 -37.88 -4.45 22.68
CA ASP A 59 -36.93 -5.48 23.07
C ASP A 59 -37.39 -6.85 22.57
N HIS A 60 -36.71 -7.30 21.52
CA HIS A 60 -36.94 -8.59 20.90
C HIS A 60 -35.66 -9.45 20.95
N SER A 61 -34.82 -9.23 21.96
CA SER A 61 -33.58 -9.99 22.16
C SER A 61 -33.82 -11.51 22.10
N GLY A 62 -32.97 -12.25 21.41
CA GLY A 62 -33.05 -13.70 21.21
C GLY A 62 -34.18 -14.17 20.29
N THR A 63 -35.05 -13.28 19.79
CA THR A 63 -36.23 -13.67 19.01
C THR A 63 -35.82 -13.99 17.58
N PRO A 64 -36.20 -15.14 17.01
CA PRO A 64 -35.93 -15.41 15.60
C PRO A 64 -36.85 -14.56 14.71
N PHE A 65 -36.28 -13.90 13.70
CA PHE A 65 -37.02 -13.08 12.74
C PHE A 65 -36.94 -13.67 11.33
N THR A 66 -38.10 -13.79 10.69
CA THR A 66 -38.21 -13.88 9.24
C THR A 66 -38.28 -12.48 8.65
N GLY A 67 -37.98 -12.33 7.35
CA GLY A 67 -38.11 -11.05 6.65
C GLY A 67 -39.52 -10.47 6.72
N GLU A 68 -40.55 -11.32 6.65
CA GLU A 68 -41.96 -10.92 6.82
C GLU A 68 -42.25 -10.41 8.24
N LEU A 69 -41.77 -11.11 9.27
CA LEU A 69 -41.99 -10.69 10.65
C LEU A 69 -41.30 -9.36 10.96
N LEU A 70 -40.07 -9.17 10.44
CA LEU A 70 -39.35 -7.91 10.56
C LEU A 70 -40.09 -6.78 9.83
N SER A 71 -40.58 -7.05 8.62
CA SER A 71 -41.36 -6.07 7.85
C SER A 71 -42.63 -5.64 8.58
N SER A 72 -43.36 -6.58 9.16
CA SER A 72 -44.56 -6.30 9.98
C SER A 72 -44.23 -5.47 11.23
N LEU A 73 -43.12 -5.77 11.91
CA LEU A 73 -42.65 -4.99 13.05
C LEU A 73 -42.30 -3.55 12.65
N LEU A 74 -41.54 -3.36 11.57
CA LEU A 74 -41.15 -2.04 11.10
C LEU A 74 -42.35 -1.23 10.57
N ALA A 75 -43.32 -1.89 9.92
CA ALA A 75 -44.56 -1.27 9.48
C ALA A 75 -45.36 -0.71 10.66
N ALA A 76 -45.43 -1.44 11.78
CA ALA A 76 -46.09 -0.97 13.01
C ALA A 76 -45.40 0.25 13.64
N LEU A 77 -44.11 0.45 13.37
CA LEU A 77 -43.28 1.54 13.90
C LEU A 77 -43.08 2.68 12.89
N THR A 78 -43.82 2.67 11.77
CA THR A 78 -43.66 3.64 10.68
C THR A 78 -44.39 4.95 10.97
N ASP A 79 -43.67 6.07 10.89
CA ASP A 79 -44.22 7.42 11.09
C ASP A 79 -45.13 7.88 9.94
N SER A 80 -45.79 9.03 10.12
CA SER A 80 -46.66 9.61 9.08
C SER A 80 -45.93 10.01 7.80
N ALA A 81 -44.59 10.08 7.83
CA ALA A 81 -43.75 10.34 6.68
C ALA A 81 -43.30 9.05 5.96
N GLY A 82 -43.78 7.88 6.41
CA GLY A 82 -43.47 6.58 5.80
C GLY A 82 -42.10 6.02 6.19
N ARG A 83 -41.49 6.51 7.29
CA ARG A 83 -40.19 6.01 7.76
C ARG A 83 -40.35 5.25 9.08
N PRO A 84 -39.84 4.01 9.20
CA PRO A 84 -39.79 3.32 10.47
C PRO A 84 -38.94 4.12 11.47
N CYS A 85 -39.52 4.40 12.64
CA CYS A 85 -38.86 5.12 13.72
C CYS A 85 -38.92 4.26 14.98
N LEU A 86 -37.76 3.97 15.55
CA LEU A 86 -37.61 3.23 16.79
C LEU A 86 -36.99 4.13 17.86
N GLY A 87 -37.39 3.95 19.11
CA GLY A 87 -36.71 4.52 20.26
C GLY A 87 -35.42 3.75 20.53
N VAL A 88 -35.29 3.19 21.72
CA VAL A 88 -34.29 2.15 22.02
C VAL A 88 -34.73 0.84 21.40
N ALA A 89 -33.87 0.23 20.58
CA ALA A 89 -34.16 -1.02 19.89
C ALA A 89 -33.19 -2.11 20.32
N GLN A 90 -33.69 -3.16 20.97
CA GLN A 90 -32.87 -4.30 21.40
C GLN A 90 -33.15 -5.55 20.56
N PHE A 91 -32.15 -5.91 19.76
CA PHE A 91 -32.07 -7.10 18.92
C PHE A 91 -30.83 -7.94 19.29
N ASN A 92 -30.45 -7.96 20.57
CA ASN A 92 -29.30 -8.75 21.03
C ASN A 92 -29.57 -10.24 20.84
N GLU A 93 -28.60 -10.99 20.35
CA GLU A 93 -28.69 -12.45 20.09
C GLU A 93 -29.87 -12.84 19.18
N VAL A 94 -30.40 -11.91 18.38
CA VAL A 94 -31.45 -12.19 17.39
C VAL A 94 -30.87 -12.97 16.21
N GLU A 95 -31.66 -13.91 15.70
CA GLU A 95 -31.37 -14.60 14.44
C GLU A 95 -32.33 -14.11 13.35
N PHE A 96 -31.80 -13.45 12.34
CA PHE A 96 -32.50 -13.18 11.08
C PHE A 96 -32.24 -14.34 10.13
N SER A 97 -33.26 -15.16 9.88
CA SER A 97 -33.12 -16.43 9.14
C SER A 97 -32.96 -16.25 7.62
N GLY A 98 -33.31 -15.07 7.11
CA GLY A 98 -33.09 -14.64 5.73
C GLY A 98 -32.55 -13.22 5.69
N ASP A 99 -32.89 -12.47 4.64
CA ASP A 99 -32.50 -11.07 4.50
C ASP A 99 -33.19 -10.20 5.55
N ALA A 100 -32.44 -9.25 6.11
CA ALA A 100 -32.92 -8.34 7.15
C ALA A 100 -32.87 -6.90 6.67
N TRP A 101 -34.04 -6.31 6.40
CA TRP A 101 -34.15 -5.00 5.78
C TRP A 101 -34.46 -3.93 6.84
N PHE A 102 -33.46 -3.12 7.14
CA PHE A 102 -33.49 -1.93 8.00
C PHE A 102 -33.20 -0.64 7.22
N GLY A 103 -33.43 -0.65 5.89
CA GLY A 103 -33.18 0.51 5.04
C GLY A 103 -34.03 1.73 5.44
N GLY A 104 -33.39 2.89 5.56
CA GLY A 104 -34.04 4.15 5.92
C GLY A 104 -34.60 4.23 7.35
N VAL A 105 -34.37 3.21 8.18
CA VAL A 105 -34.87 3.17 9.56
C VAL A 105 -34.18 4.24 10.40
N LYS A 106 -34.96 4.95 11.23
CA LYS A 106 -34.44 5.88 12.23
C LYS A 106 -34.44 5.22 13.61
N PHE A 107 -33.25 4.97 14.15
CA PHE A 107 -33.05 4.61 15.55
C PHE A 107 -32.80 5.90 16.35
N SER A 108 -33.84 6.42 16.99
CA SER A 108 -33.77 7.65 17.80
C SER A 108 -33.05 7.43 19.13
N GLY A 109 -33.13 6.22 19.68
CA GLY A 109 -32.34 5.75 20.81
C GLY A 109 -31.19 4.83 20.37
N ASP A 110 -30.63 4.11 21.34
CA ASP A 110 -29.57 3.14 21.07
C ASP A 110 -30.12 1.89 20.37
N ALA A 111 -29.38 1.42 19.37
CA ALA A 111 -29.69 0.22 18.59
C ALA A 111 -28.69 -0.89 18.93
N TRP A 112 -29.19 -1.97 19.53
CA TRP A 112 -28.38 -3.06 20.06
C TRP A 112 -28.55 -4.32 19.22
N PHE A 113 -27.51 -4.73 18.52
CA PHE A 113 -27.42 -5.95 17.71
C PHE A 113 -26.28 -6.85 18.20
N ASN A 114 -25.95 -6.81 19.50
CA ASN A 114 -24.82 -7.60 20.02
C ASN A 114 -25.13 -9.10 19.89
N GLY A 115 -24.19 -9.86 19.33
CA GLY A 115 -24.35 -11.29 19.10
C GLY A 115 -25.44 -11.64 18.08
N ALA A 116 -26.00 -10.67 17.33
CA ALA A 116 -27.00 -10.93 16.32
C ALA A 116 -26.41 -11.75 15.15
N LEU A 117 -27.21 -12.66 14.62
CA LEU A 117 -26.88 -13.49 13.46
C LEU A 117 -27.76 -13.08 12.27
N PHE A 118 -27.11 -12.60 11.20
CA PHE A 118 -27.75 -12.34 9.92
C PHE A 118 -27.40 -13.47 8.95
N SER A 119 -28.37 -14.35 8.68
CA SER A 119 -28.13 -15.52 7.82
C SER A 119 -28.16 -15.18 6.33
N GLY A 120 -28.96 -14.19 5.92
CA GLY A 120 -28.92 -13.58 4.59
C GLY A 120 -28.19 -12.23 4.59
N ASP A 121 -28.54 -11.38 3.64
CA ASP A 121 -28.01 -10.02 3.54
C ASP A 121 -28.66 -9.09 4.58
N ALA A 122 -27.89 -8.18 5.15
CA ALA A 122 -28.36 -7.21 6.13
C ALA A 122 -28.26 -5.80 5.57
N GLN A 123 -29.40 -5.15 5.36
CA GLN A 123 -29.47 -3.86 4.69
C GLN A 123 -29.88 -2.75 5.64
N PHE A 124 -28.94 -1.86 5.96
CA PHE A 124 -29.08 -0.64 6.76
C PHE A 124 -28.88 0.63 5.90
N SER A 125 -29.02 0.51 4.58
CA SER A 125 -28.81 1.61 3.65
C SER A 125 -29.70 2.82 3.98
N GLY A 126 -29.10 3.99 4.15
CA GLY A 126 -29.77 5.23 4.55
C GLY A 126 -30.33 5.24 5.98
N ALA A 127 -30.02 4.24 6.82
CA ALA A 127 -30.45 4.23 8.21
C ALA A 127 -29.80 5.37 9.01
N LEU A 128 -30.55 5.91 9.97
CA LEU A 128 -30.09 6.95 10.89
C LEU A 128 -29.96 6.36 12.29
N PHE A 129 -28.73 6.26 12.78
CA PHE A 129 -28.43 5.91 14.16
C PHE A 129 -28.21 7.20 14.96
N GLY A 130 -29.31 7.71 15.52
CA GLY A 130 -29.32 8.89 16.39
C GLY A 130 -28.76 8.58 17.78
N GLY A 131 -28.84 7.34 18.26
CA GLY A 131 -28.13 6.82 19.43
C GLY A 131 -26.85 6.06 19.08
N GLY A 132 -26.36 5.27 20.04
CA GLY A 132 -25.27 4.32 19.81
C GLY A 132 -25.74 3.13 18.98
N ALA A 133 -24.94 2.70 18.01
CA ALA A 133 -25.17 1.50 17.22
C ALA A 133 -24.17 0.40 17.64
N HIS A 134 -24.67 -0.67 18.26
CA HIS A 134 -23.83 -1.70 18.89
C HIS A 134 -23.94 -3.02 18.14
N PHE A 135 -22.83 -3.48 17.56
CA PHE A 135 -22.72 -4.73 16.78
C PHE A 135 -21.70 -5.70 17.40
N GLY A 136 -21.49 -5.63 18.71
CA GLY A 136 -20.48 -6.45 19.39
C GLY A 136 -20.78 -7.94 19.28
N GLY A 137 -19.91 -8.69 18.63
CA GLY A 137 -20.06 -10.12 18.37
C GLY A 137 -21.09 -10.46 17.28
N ALA A 138 -21.60 -9.49 16.53
CA ALA A 138 -22.53 -9.75 15.43
C ALA A 138 -21.85 -10.52 14.28
N LEU A 139 -22.60 -11.43 13.66
CA LEU A 139 -22.16 -12.24 12.52
C LEU A 139 -23.08 -12.02 11.32
N PHE A 140 -22.51 -11.50 10.24
CA PHE A 140 -23.15 -11.36 8.93
C PHE A 140 -22.62 -12.45 8.00
N ARG A 141 -23.50 -13.38 7.59
CA ARG A 141 -23.16 -14.45 6.63
C ARG A 141 -23.26 -13.99 5.17
N GLY A 142 -24.11 -13.01 4.90
CA GLY A 142 -24.21 -12.32 3.61
C GLY A 142 -23.40 -11.02 3.59
N ASP A 143 -23.84 -10.12 2.72
CA ASP A 143 -23.38 -8.73 2.67
C ASP A 143 -24.05 -7.90 3.77
N ALA A 144 -23.33 -6.91 4.30
CA ALA A 144 -23.82 -5.97 5.31
C ALA A 144 -23.71 -4.55 4.74
N GLU A 145 -24.85 -3.99 4.32
CA GLU A 145 -24.91 -2.70 3.64
C GLU A 145 -25.30 -1.58 4.60
N PHE A 146 -24.39 -0.66 4.87
CA PHE A 146 -24.64 0.61 5.58
C PHE A 146 -24.47 1.79 4.62
N PHE A 147 -24.82 1.58 3.35
CA PHE A 147 -24.65 2.59 2.32
C PHE A 147 -25.40 3.88 2.67
N GLY A 148 -24.71 5.01 2.77
CA GLY A 148 -25.31 6.29 3.13
C GLY A 148 -25.89 6.34 4.56
N ALA A 149 -25.59 5.38 5.43
CA ALA A 149 -26.04 5.40 6.81
C ALA A 149 -25.36 6.54 7.61
N VAL A 150 -26.08 7.09 8.58
CA VAL A 150 -25.58 8.19 9.41
C VAL A 150 -25.48 7.72 10.86
N PHE A 151 -24.28 7.86 11.42
CA PHE A 151 -23.96 7.54 12.81
C PHE A 151 -23.67 8.83 13.57
N GLU A 152 -24.65 9.33 14.33
CA GLU A 152 -24.54 10.62 15.00
C GLU A 152 -23.77 10.54 16.32
N ARG A 153 -23.94 9.45 17.09
CA ARG A 153 -23.35 9.29 18.42
C ARG A 153 -22.67 7.94 18.66
N THR A 154 -22.42 7.17 17.59
CA THR A 154 -21.79 5.86 17.71
C THR A 154 -20.29 5.97 17.97
N ALA A 155 -19.88 5.50 19.15
CA ALA A 155 -18.47 5.49 19.55
C ALA A 155 -17.72 4.23 19.09
N ALA A 156 -18.42 3.11 18.88
CA ALA A 156 -17.81 1.85 18.45
C ALA A 156 -18.76 1.04 17.58
N VAL A 157 -18.22 0.42 16.52
CA VAL A 157 -18.92 -0.55 15.67
C VAL A 157 -18.12 -1.85 15.72
N GLY A 158 -18.74 -2.91 16.23
CA GLY A 158 -18.09 -4.21 16.42
C GLY A 158 -17.45 -4.42 17.81
N PRO A 159 -16.61 -5.44 17.98
CA PRO A 159 -16.07 -6.33 16.94
C PRO A 159 -17.16 -7.15 16.25
N LEU A 160 -17.19 -7.14 14.92
CA LEU A 160 -18.15 -7.91 14.13
C LEU A 160 -17.45 -8.74 13.05
N VAL A 161 -18.14 -9.76 12.56
CA VAL A 161 -17.67 -10.61 11.45
C VAL A 161 -18.63 -10.50 10.29
N CYS A 162 -18.11 -10.23 9.10
CA CYS A 162 -18.87 -10.19 7.85
C CYS A 162 -18.19 -11.09 6.82
N THR A 163 -18.82 -12.22 6.47
CA THR A 163 -18.21 -13.13 5.48
C THR A 163 -18.29 -12.58 4.06
N GLY A 164 -19.32 -11.79 3.76
CA GLY A 164 -19.45 -11.01 2.55
C GLY A 164 -18.79 -9.63 2.63
N THR A 165 -19.36 -8.68 1.92
CA THR A 165 -18.95 -7.27 1.86
C THR A 165 -19.58 -6.48 2.99
N LEU A 166 -18.75 -5.81 3.79
CA LEU A 166 -19.18 -4.75 4.69
C LEU A 166 -19.10 -3.42 3.92
N ASP A 167 -20.25 -2.90 3.49
CA ASP A 167 -20.31 -1.67 2.70
C ASP A 167 -20.69 -0.47 3.58
N LEU A 168 -19.72 0.37 3.89
CA LEU A 168 -19.90 1.66 4.58
C LEU A 168 -19.90 2.84 3.59
N SER A 169 -20.01 2.61 2.28
CA SER A 169 -19.88 3.68 1.30
C SER A 169 -20.92 4.77 1.52
N GLU A 170 -20.52 6.04 1.35
CA GLU A 170 -21.33 7.22 1.66
C GLU A 170 -21.77 7.40 3.12
N ALA A 171 -21.39 6.49 4.02
CA ALA A 171 -21.73 6.62 5.43
C ALA A 171 -21.05 7.83 6.07
N VAL A 172 -21.72 8.42 7.07
CA VAL A 172 -21.26 9.59 7.79
C VAL A 172 -21.10 9.26 9.27
N PHE A 173 -19.90 9.50 9.80
CA PHE A 173 -19.62 9.40 11.24
C PHE A 173 -19.45 10.80 11.82
N GLY A 174 -20.38 11.20 12.69
CA GLY A 174 -20.40 12.51 13.33
C GLY A 174 -19.45 12.65 14.52
N THR A 175 -19.13 11.53 15.18
CA THR A 175 -18.29 11.47 16.38
C THR A 175 -17.08 10.57 16.19
N ALA A 176 -16.16 10.60 17.15
CA ALA A 176 -15.02 9.69 17.14
C ALA A 176 -15.50 8.24 17.23
N VAL A 177 -14.99 7.37 16.36
CA VAL A 177 -15.47 5.99 16.22
C VAL A 177 -14.35 4.98 16.12
N THR A 178 -14.49 3.86 16.81
CA THR A 178 -13.65 2.66 16.59
C THR A 178 -14.45 1.61 15.85
N ILE A 179 -13.96 1.19 14.69
CA ILE A 179 -14.56 0.09 13.92
C ILE A 179 -13.66 -1.13 14.06
N GLU A 180 -14.20 -2.18 14.65
CA GLU A 180 -13.52 -3.47 14.78
C GLU A 180 -14.26 -4.49 13.91
N ALA A 181 -13.61 -4.97 12.85
CA ALA A 181 -14.27 -5.87 11.90
C ALA A 181 -13.32 -6.90 11.30
N ALA A 182 -13.79 -8.14 11.22
CA ALA A 182 -13.23 -9.16 10.34
C ALA A 182 -14.16 -9.29 9.13
N ALA A 183 -13.68 -8.95 7.94
CA ALA A 183 -14.49 -8.97 6.72
C ALA A 183 -13.71 -9.53 5.53
N SER A 184 -14.40 -10.03 4.51
CA SER A 184 -13.72 -10.38 3.24
C SER A 184 -13.45 -9.12 2.40
N SER A 185 -14.41 -8.20 2.36
CA SER A 185 -14.28 -6.89 1.75
C SER A 185 -14.91 -5.80 2.63
N LEU A 186 -14.25 -4.66 2.72
CA LEU A 186 -14.72 -3.45 3.37
C LEU A 186 -14.70 -2.31 2.36
N ARG A 187 -15.87 -1.77 2.03
CA ARG A 187 -15.99 -0.61 1.15
C ARG A 187 -16.28 0.62 1.99
N CYS A 188 -15.44 1.63 1.86
CA CYS A 188 -15.57 2.91 2.54
C CYS A 188 -15.56 4.06 1.52
N ARG A 189 -16.16 3.84 0.34
CA ARG A 189 -16.11 4.81 -0.76
C ARG A 189 -16.93 6.04 -0.42
N ARG A 190 -16.39 7.24 -0.61
CA ARG A 190 -17.09 8.50 -0.29
C ARG A 190 -17.61 8.58 1.16
N THR A 191 -17.00 7.84 2.09
CA THR A 191 -17.30 7.95 3.52
C THR A 191 -16.89 9.33 4.05
N ARG A 192 -17.61 9.83 5.05
CA ARG A 192 -17.27 11.10 5.71
C ARG A 192 -16.99 10.88 7.19
N TRP A 193 -15.79 11.26 7.60
CA TRP A 193 -15.32 11.16 8.98
C TRP A 193 -15.18 12.57 9.56
N SER A 194 -16.15 12.97 10.38
CA SER A 194 -16.21 14.30 10.98
C SER A 194 -15.38 14.40 12.27
N SER A 195 -14.80 13.29 12.71
CA SER A 195 -13.94 13.19 13.89
C SER A 195 -12.90 12.09 13.70
N THR A 196 -12.06 11.84 14.70
CA THR A 196 -11.02 10.80 14.63
C THR A 196 -11.62 9.41 14.52
N ALA A 197 -11.06 8.55 13.67
CA ALA A 197 -11.53 7.18 13.53
C ALA A 197 -10.39 6.16 13.61
N ALA A 198 -10.68 5.00 14.19
CA ALA A 198 -9.76 3.87 14.25
C ALA A 198 -10.42 2.64 13.64
N LEU A 199 -9.95 2.23 12.46
CA LEU A 199 -10.35 0.98 11.80
C LEU A 199 -9.34 -0.11 12.19
N ARG A 200 -9.79 -1.08 12.99
CA ARG A 200 -9.03 -2.26 13.37
C ARG A 200 -9.60 -3.44 12.62
N LEU A 201 -8.85 -3.93 11.65
CA LEU A 201 -9.38 -4.84 10.64
C LEU A 201 -8.67 -6.18 10.64
N ARG A 202 -9.39 -7.21 10.22
CA ARG A 202 -8.85 -8.54 9.93
C ARG A 202 -9.41 -9.04 8.60
N HIS A 203 -8.58 -9.77 7.87
CA HIS A 203 -8.92 -10.46 6.61
C HIS A 203 -9.41 -9.60 5.42
N ALA A 204 -9.61 -8.29 5.62
CA ALA A 204 -10.35 -7.44 4.70
C ALA A 204 -9.52 -6.88 3.55
N THR A 205 -10.14 -6.88 2.36
CA THR A 205 -9.77 -5.96 1.28
C THR A 205 -10.50 -4.64 1.47
N VAL A 206 -9.78 -3.51 1.49
CA VAL A 206 -10.33 -2.21 1.87
C VAL A 206 -10.25 -1.21 0.72
N ASP A 207 -11.38 -0.61 0.36
CA ASP A 207 -11.47 0.48 -0.61
C ASP A 207 -11.88 1.78 0.08
N LEU A 208 -10.98 2.76 0.12
CA LEU A 208 -11.22 4.09 0.71
C LEU A 208 -11.47 5.17 -0.35
N SER A 209 -11.73 4.80 -1.61
CA SER A 209 -11.82 5.77 -2.71
C SER A 209 -12.76 6.93 -2.39
N ASP A 210 -12.25 8.15 -2.54
CA ASP A 210 -12.95 9.42 -2.34
C ASP A 210 -13.48 9.62 -0.91
N ALA A 211 -12.96 8.90 0.09
CA ALA A 211 -13.27 9.14 1.49
C ALA A 211 -12.77 10.52 1.96
N VAL A 212 -13.62 11.23 2.71
CA VAL A 212 -13.34 12.56 3.25
C VAL A 212 -12.98 12.45 4.72
N LEU A 213 -11.71 12.70 5.02
CA LEU A 213 -11.16 12.65 6.38
C LEU A 213 -10.98 14.09 6.89
N GLN A 214 -11.86 14.56 7.79
CA GLN A 214 -11.69 15.90 8.39
C GLN A 214 -10.71 15.89 9.57
N HIS A 215 -10.44 14.69 10.09
CA HIS A 215 -9.58 14.45 11.24
C HIS A 215 -8.76 13.17 10.99
N PRO A 216 -7.68 12.93 11.77
CA PRO A 216 -6.88 11.74 11.63
C PRO A 216 -7.68 10.44 11.72
N VAL A 217 -7.47 9.56 10.74
CA VAL A 217 -8.01 8.21 10.67
C VAL A 217 -6.87 7.21 10.61
N THR A 218 -6.90 6.22 11.50
CA THR A 218 -5.95 5.12 11.53
C THR A 218 -6.61 3.85 11.02
N MET A 219 -6.00 3.20 10.03
CA MET A 219 -6.37 1.86 9.59
C MET A 219 -5.25 0.88 9.93
N ALA A 220 -5.55 -0.08 10.79
CA ALA A 220 -4.59 -1.03 11.32
C ALA A 220 -5.04 -2.49 11.12
N ALA A 221 -4.14 -3.34 10.64
CA ALA A 221 -4.37 -4.78 10.62
C ALA A 221 -4.14 -5.38 12.02
N ARG A 222 -5.05 -6.24 12.47
CA ARG A 222 -4.92 -6.97 13.74
C ARG A 222 -4.40 -8.38 13.51
N SER A 223 -3.35 -8.77 14.22
CA SER A 223 -2.78 -10.12 14.14
C SER A 223 -3.55 -11.17 14.95
N ARG A 224 -4.16 -10.78 16.07
CA ARG A 224 -4.98 -11.66 16.93
C ARG A 224 -6.48 -11.49 16.66
N PRO A 225 -7.28 -12.58 16.75
CA PRO A 225 -8.74 -12.52 16.69
C PRO A 225 -9.30 -11.51 17.69
N PHE A 226 -10.48 -10.98 17.36
CA PHE A 226 -11.23 -10.17 18.31
C PHE A 226 -11.77 -11.03 19.45
N THR A 227 -11.95 -10.43 20.62
CA THR A 227 -12.54 -11.12 21.76
C THR A 227 -13.79 -10.39 22.21
N VAL A 228 -14.85 -11.16 22.47
CA VAL A 228 -16.11 -10.68 23.03
C VAL A 228 -16.37 -11.49 24.30
N HIS A 229 -16.56 -10.82 25.44
CA HIS A 229 -16.70 -11.46 26.75
C HIS A 229 -15.59 -12.50 27.04
N ALA A 230 -14.34 -12.15 26.75
CA ALA A 230 -13.15 -13.00 26.92
C ALA A 230 -13.12 -14.30 26.08
N ARG A 231 -14.02 -14.43 25.08
CA ARG A 231 -14.00 -15.52 24.10
C ARG A 231 -13.57 -14.98 22.74
N GLU A 232 -12.72 -15.72 22.04
CA GLU A 232 -12.36 -15.39 20.65
C GLU A 232 -13.61 -15.47 19.76
N LEU A 233 -13.78 -14.44 18.94
CA LEU A 233 -14.85 -14.36 17.96
C LEU A 233 -14.52 -15.32 16.81
N ASP A 234 -15.47 -16.18 16.47
CA ASP A 234 -15.32 -17.12 15.36
C ASP A 234 -15.39 -16.36 14.02
N GLU A 235 -14.44 -16.59 13.13
CA GLU A 235 -14.26 -15.87 11.85
C GLU A 235 -14.51 -16.83 10.66
N PRO A 236 -15.71 -17.46 10.55
CA PRO A 236 -15.94 -18.54 9.59
C PRO A 236 -15.81 -18.06 8.14
N GLY A 237 -15.19 -18.87 7.29
CA GLY A 237 -15.10 -18.60 5.84
C GLY A 237 -14.08 -17.53 5.45
N LEU A 238 -13.48 -16.79 6.38
CA LEU A 238 -12.44 -15.80 6.12
C LEU A 238 -11.06 -16.48 6.00
N ARG A 239 -10.46 -16.43 4.80
CA ARG A 239 -9.23 -17.19 4.48
C ARG A 239 -7.97 -16.35 4.30
N SER A 240 -8.11 -15.05 4.03
CA SER A 240 -6.95 -14.17 3.79
C SER A 240 -6.40 -13.67 5.12
N PRO A 241 -5.18 -14.01 5.58
CA PRO A 241 -4.71 -13.59 6.90
C PRO A 241 -4.32 -12.10 6.98
N ARG A 242 -4.36 -11.36 5.87
CA ARG A 242 -3.88 -9.97 5.77
C ARG A 242 -5.00 -9.02 5.39
N VAL A 243 -4.89 -7.79 5.89
CA VAL A 243 -5.69 -6.66 5.43
C VAL A 243 -4.97 -6.00 4.27
N ARG A 244 -5.65 -5.79 3.15
CA ARG A 244 -5.11 -5.21 1.92
C ARG A 244 -5.85 -3.93 1.58
N ALA A 245 -5.16 -2.82 1.36
CA ALA A 245 -5.79 -1.63 0.77
C ALA A 245 -5.78 -1.75 -0.76
N VAL A 246 -6.91 -1.43 -1.40
CA VAL A 246 -7.10 -1.53 -2.86
C VAL A 246 -7.02 -0.15 -3.52
N SER A 247 -7.47 0.90 -2.84
CA SER A 247 -7.45 2.26 -3.39
C SER A 247 -7.53 3.32 -2.31
N LEU A 248 -6.71 4.36 -2.49
CA LEU A 248 -6.72 5.60 -1.72
C LEU A 248 -7.01 6.83 -2.60
N ARG A 249 -7.43 6.62 -3.86
CA ARG A 249 -7.76 7.71 -4.79
C ARG A 249 -8.73 8.69 -4.14
N GLY A 250 -8.46 10.00 -4.26
CA GLY A 250 -9.33 11.06 -3.75
C GLY A 250 -9.27 11.28 -2.24
N VAL A 251 -8.56 10.45 -1.49
CA VAL A 251 -8.38 10.61 -0.04
C VAL A 251 -7.28 11.63 0.25
N ASP A 252 -7.46 12.45 1.27
CA ASP A 252 -6.38 13.27 1.84
C ASP A 252 -5.52 12.42 2.79
N ALA A 253 -4.34 12.02 2.30
CA ALA A 253 -3.43 11.17 3.03
C ALA A 253 -2.75 11.86 4.22
N ALA A 254 -2.82 13.20 4.33
CA ALA A 254 -2.29 13.92 5.50
C ALA A 254 -2.99 13.51 6.81
N HIS A 255 -4.24 13.05 6.70
CA HIS A 255 -5.04 12.56 7.82
C HIS A 255 -5.08 11.03 7.90
N LEU A 256 -4.29 10.31 7.10
CA LEU A 256 -4.35 8.84 7.04
C LEU A 256 -3.08 8.19 7.61
N VAL A 257 -3.29 7.28 8.56
CA VAL A 257 -2.23 6.41 9.09
C VAL A 257 -2.57 4.95 8.76
N LEU A 258 -1.65 4.26 8.09
CA LEU A 258 -1.79 2.85 7.74
C LEU A 258 -0.78 2.01 8.52
N ALA A 259 -1.28 1.07 9.33
CA ALA A 259 -0.45 0.21 10.16
C ALA A 259 -0.63 -1.28 9.80
N ASP A 260 0.47 -1.96 9.48
CA ASP A 260 0.48 -3.39 9.16
C ASP A 260 -0.40 -3.79 7.95
N ILE A 261 -0.56 -2.88 6.98
CA ILE A 261 -1.43 -3.05 5.80
C ILE A 261 -0.64 -3.53 4.57
N ASP A 262 -1.20 -4.48 3.82
CA ASP A 262 -0.72 -4.85 2.49
C ASP A 262 -1.17 -3.80 1.46
N LEU A 263 -0.21 -3.11 0.85
CA LEU A 263 -0.41 -2.07 -0.17
C LEU A 263 0.02 -2.53 -1.56
N ALA A 264 0.26 -3.84 -1.77
CA ALA A 264 0.80 -4.32 -3.04
C ALA A 264 -0.13 -4.07 -4.23
N ASP A 265 -1.44 -4.12 -4.03
CA ASP A 265 -2.42 -3.79 -5.07
C ASP A 265 -3.12 -2.44 -4.81
N CYS A 266 -2.52 -1.60 -3.96
CA CYS A 266 -3.10 -0.32 -3.57
C CYS A 266 -2.83 0.74 -4.63
N ARG A 267 -3.92 1.38 -5.10
CA ARG A 267 -3.86 2.53 -6.00
C ARG A 267 -3.67 3.82 -5.23
N PHE A 268 -2.63 4.57 -5.61
CA PHE A 268 -2.23 5.83 -4.99
C PHE A 268 -2.46 7.02 -5.91
N ALA A 269 -2.59 6.81 -7.22
CA ALA A 269 -2.87 7.89 -8.15
C ALA A 269 -4.18 8.62 -7.80
N GLY A 270 -4.11 9.95 -7.77
CA GLY A 270 -5.23 10.80 -7.36
C GLY A 270 -5.42 10.95 -5.84
N THR A 271 -4.53 10.38 -5.02
CA THR A 271 -4.49 10.67 -3.57
C THR A 271 -3.99 12.10 -3.34
N ILE A 272 -4.64 12.83 -2.46
CA ILE A 272 -4.29 14.21 -2.08
C ILE A 272 -3.25 14.15 -0.94
N HIS A 273 -2.23 15.02 -0.97
CA HIS A 273 -1.12 15.03 0.00
C HIS A 273 -0.49 13.65 0.23
N LEU A 274 -0.28 12.86 -0.85
CA LEU A 274 0.32 11.53 -0.75
C LEU A 274 1.70 11.56 -0.09
N ASP A 275 2.40 12.70 -0.17
CA ASP A 275 3.67 12.94 0.50
C ASP A 275 3.58 13.00 2.03
N GLN A 276 2.38 13.08 2.61
CA GLN A 276 2.15 13.10 4.05
C GLN A 276 1.56 11.78 4.59
N LEU A 277 1.41 10.77 3.73
CA LEU A 277 0.92 9.45 4.13
C LEU A 277 1.84 8.82 5.19
N ARG A 278 1.27 8.40 6.32
CA ARG A 278 2.01 7.73 7.38
C ARG A 278 1.85 6.23 7.30
N LEU A 279 2.98 5.52 7.22
CA LEU A 279 3.04 4.06 7.22
C LEU A 279 3.75 3.57 8.47
N GLU A 280 3.09 2.72 9.24
CA GLU A 280 3.59 2.15 10.48
C GLU A 280 3.61 0.60 10.42
N GLY A 281 4.52 -0.02 11.17
CA GLY A 281 4.62 -1.47 11.24
C GLY A 281 5.05 -2.14 9.93
N LEU A 282 4.52 -3.34 9.67
CA LEU A 282 4.84 -4.18 8.53
C LEU A 282 3.89 -3.92 7.35
N TYR A 283 4.31 -3.05 6.42
CA TYR A 283 3.60 -2.85 5.16
C TYR A 283 4.27 -3.60 4.00
N LEU A 284 3.46 -4.02 3.02
CA LEU A 284 3.91 -4.64 1.78
C LEU A 284 3.57 -3.74 0.59
N LEU A 285 4.47 -3.65 -0.38
CA LEU A 285 4.25 -2.94 -1.64
C LEU A 285 4.52 -3.92 -2.78
N ALA A 286 4.01 -3.61 -3.98
CA ALA A 286 4.29 -4.43 -5.14
C ALA A 286 5.80 -4.48 -5.39
N ALA A 287 6.27 -5.62 -5.88
CA ALA A 287 7.66 -5.80 -6.25
C ALA A 287 7.77 -5.87 -7.76
N ALA A 288 8.77 -5.18 -8.31
CA ALA A 288 9.14 -5.37 -9.71
C ALA A 288 9.55 -6.85 -9.93
N PRO A 289 9.22 -7.44 -11.10
CA PRO A 289 9.70 -8.77 -11.47
C PRO A 289 11.22 -8.85 -11.31
N SER A 290 11.73 -9.93 -10.76
CA SER A 290 13.17 -10.12 -10.54
C SER A 290 13.69 -11.38 -11.23
N GLY A 291 15.02 -11.49 -11.38
CA GLY A 291 15.67 -12.64 -12.00
C GLY A 291 16.53 -12.30 -13.22
N LEU A 292 17.20 -13.31 -13.78
CA LEU A 292 17.91 -13.20 -15.05
C LEU A 292 16.90 -13.26 -16.20
N ARG A 293 16.88 -12.24 -17.05
CA ARG A 293 16.15 -12.26 -18.32
C ARG A 293 17.09 -12.01 -19.48
N ARG A 294 16.82 -12.61 -20.64
CA ARG A 294 17.52 -12.29 -21.89
C ARG A 294 16.82 -11.12 -22.57
N ARG A 295 17.54 -10.03 -22.81
CA ARG A 295 17.13 -8.98 -23.76
C ARG A 295 18.03 -9.12 -24.99
N GLY A 296 17.58 -9.87 -25.99
CA GLY A 296 18.44 -10.31 -27.09
C GLY A 296 19.55 -11.26 -26.61
N MET A 297 20.79 -11.01 -27.01
CA MET A 297 21.96 -11.83 -26.64
C MET A 297 22.53 -11.58 -25.23
N TRP A 298 22.07 -10.54 -24.53
CA TRP A 298 22.65 -10.12 -23.24
C TRP A 298 21.79 -10.53 -22.04
N PRO A 299 22.37 -11.19 -21.01
CA PRO A 299 21.66 -11.43 -19.76
C PRO A 299 21.52 -10.13 -18.96
N VAL A 300 20.29 -9.70 -18.70
CA VAL A 300 19.97 -8.55 -17.85
C VAL A 300 19.38 -9.06 -16.55
N ARG A 301 20.08 -8.81 -15.43
CA ARG A 301 19.56 -9.13 -14.09
C ARG A 301 18.67 -7.98 -13.62
N TRP A 302 17.38 -8.25 -13.50
CA TRP A 302 16.44 -7.32 -12.89
C TRP A 302 16.63 -7.37 -11.38
N THR A 303 16.74 -6.20 -10.76
CA THR A 303 16.86 -6.06 -9.31
C THR A 303 15.47 -5.95 -8.70
N ALA A 304 15.22 -6.69 -7.63
CA ALA A 304 14.03 -6.47 -6.82
C ALA A 304 14.03 -5.01 -6.31
N ARG A 305 12.90 -4.33 -6.50
CA ARG A 305 12.59 -3.00 -5.96
C ARG A 305 11.11 -2.93 -5.67
N ARG A 306 10.72 -2.07 -4.74
CA ARG A 306 9.31 -1.72 -4.52
C ARG A 306 8.79 -0.87 -5.68
N THR A 307 7.56 -1.12 -6.09
CA THR A 307 6.88 -0.45 -7.20
C THR A 307 5.45 -0.12 -6.82
N LEU A 308 4.90 0.88 -7.50
CA LEU A 308 3.48 1.19 -7.45
C LEU A 308 2.69 0.24 -8.35
N VAL A 309 1.45 -0.10 -7.98
CA VAL A 309 0.60 -0.99 -8.78
C VAL A 309 0.33 -0.41 -10.17
N GLU A 310 0.24 0.91 -10.29
CA GLU A 310 -0.02 1.59 -11.55
C GLU A 310 1.16 1.46 -12.53
N GLU A 311 2.40 1.28 -12.04
CA GLU A 311 3.52 0.91 -12.91
C GLU A 311 3.36 -0.51 -13.47
N HIS A 312 2.81 -1.44 -12.69
CA HIS A 312 2.52 -2.79 -13.17
C HIS A 312 1.53 -2.73 -14.33
N HIS A 313 0.45 -1.97 -14.16
CA HIS A 313 -0.58 -1.75 -15.17
C HIS A 313 0.03 -1.20 -16.48
N TRP A 314 0.83 -0.13 -16.37
CA TRP A 314 1.50 0.48 -17.52
C TRP A 314 2.44 -0.48 -18.25
N ARG A 315 3.25 -1.26 -17.51
CA ARG A 315 4.21 -2.18 -18.13
C ARG A 315 3.57 -3.41 -18.73
N ALA A 316 2.56 -3.96 -18.08
CA ALA A 316 1.79 -5.08 -18.60
C ALA A 316 1.10 -4.71 -19.91
N ALA A 317 0.60 -3.49 -20.05
CA ALA A 317 -0.03 -2.99 -21.28
C ALA A 317 0.95 -2.74 -22.43
N ARG A 318 2.23 -2.48 -22.14
CA ARG A 318 3.26 -2.16 -23.16
C ARG A 318 3.92 -3.40 -23.77
N HIS A 319 3.83 -4.55 -23.11
CA HIS A 319 4.46 -5.78 -23.55
C HIS A 319 3.41 -6.71 -24.15
N ASP A 320 3.79 -7.49 -25.18
CA ASP A 320 2.99 -8.61 -25.72
C ASP A 320 2.91 -9.76 -24.70
N GLY A 321 2.32 -9.49 -23.54
CA GLY A 321 2.24 -10.37 -22.38
C GLY A 321 2.72 -9.71 -21.08
N ALA A 322 2.06 -10.06 -19.97
CA ALA A 322 2.27 -9.53 -18.63
C ALA A 322 3.72 -9.67 -18.11
N ASN A 323 4.47 -10.71 -18.53
CA ASN A 323 5.89 -10.87 -18.20
C ASN A 323 6.23 -10.74 -16.69
N GLY A 324 5.29 -11.09 -15.80
CA GLY A 324 5.43 -10.96 -14.34
C GLY A 324 4.98 -9.62 -13.77
N TRP A 325 4.59 -8.65 -14.60
CA TRP A 325 3.86 -7.45 -14.21
C TRP A 325 2.36 -7.75 -14.10
N ASN A 326 1.67 -7.09 -13.18
CA ASN A 326 0.24 -7.29 -12.98
C ASN A 326 -0.54 -6.43 -13.99
N PRO A 327 -1.41 -7.01 -14.83
CA PRO A 327 -2.25 -6.23 -15.73
C PRO A 327 -3.29 -5.43 -14.96
N ALA A 328 -3.70 -4.30 -15.54
CA ALA A 328 -4.82 -3.54 -15.01
C ALA A 328 -6.11 -4.39 -15.07
N PRO A 329 -6.97 -4.33 -14.04
CA PRO A 329 -8.36 -4.73 -14.14
C PRO A 329 -9.05 -4.17 -15.40
N VAL A 330 -10.02 -4.91 -15.93
CA VAL A 330 -10.74 -4.53 -17.14
C VAL A 330 -11.47 -3.20 -16.92
N GLY A 331 -11.32 -2.26 -17.85
CA GLY A 331 -11.95 -0.94 -17.80
C GLY A 331 -11.22 0.12 -16.98
N GLU A 332 -10.06 -0.21 -16.41
CA GLU A 332 -9.25 0.75 -15.65
C GLU A 332 -8.33 1.59 -16.57
N GLU A 333 -8.22 2.88 -16.25
CA GLU A 333 -7.33 3.81 -16.95
C GLU A 333 -5.87 3.52 -16.63
N ILE A 334 -5.07 3.26 -17.67
CA ILE A 334 -3.64 3.03 -17.54
C ILE A 334 -2.91 4.37 -17.60
N LEU A 335 -2.25 4.74 -16.51
CA LEU A 335 -1.53 6.00 -16.41
C LEU A 335 -0.28 6.01 -17.30
N SER A 336 -0.03 7.18 -17.90
CA SER A 336 1.21 7.43 -18.63
C SER A 336 2.40 7.62 -17.68
N PRO A 337 3.64 7.40 -18.13
CA PRO A 337 4.83 7.67 -17.31
C PRO A 337 4.92 9.12 -16.81
N ALA A 338 4.44 10.08 -17.60
CA ALA A 338 4.39 11.49 -17.20
C ALA A 338 3.48 11.70 -15.97
N ALA A 339 2.34 11.01 -15.91
CA ALA A 339 1.42 11.05 -14.79
C ALA A 339 1.91 10.25 -13.56
N LEU A 340 2.68 9.16 -13.78
CA LEU A 340 3.22 8.33 -12.69
C LEU A 340 4.41 8.96 -11.97
N ALA A 341 5.24 9.76 -12.65
CA ALA A 341 6.43 10.35 -12.04
C ALA A 341 6.12 11.23 -10.80
N PRO A 342 5.09 12.10 -10.80
CA PRO A 342 4.66 12.82 -9.60
C PRO A 342 4.19 11.93 -8.44
N VAL A 343 3.53 10.80 -8.73
CA VAL A 343 3.07 9.85 -7.69
C VAL A 343 4.28 9.22 -7.00
N TYR A 344 5.27 8.76 -7.79
CA TYR A 344 6.54 8.27 -7.27
C TYR A 344 7.28 9.32 -6.43
N ARG A 345 7.28 10.58 -6.85
CA ARG A 345 7.92 11.68 -6.11
C ARG A 345 7.26 11.92 -4.76
N GLN A 346 5.93 11.95 -4.70
CA GLN A 346 5.19 12.14 -3.46
C GLN A 346 5.43 10.97 -2.50
N MET A 347 5.33 9.73 -2.98
CA MET A 347 5.61 8.55 -2.17
C MET A 347 7.07 8.53 -1.67
N ARG A 348 8.03 8.93 -2.51
CA ARG A 348 9.42 9.12 -2.09
C ARG A 348 9.53 10.10 -0.93
N LYS A 349 8.90 11.27 -1.03
CA LYS A 349 8.93 12.30 0.02
C LYS A 349 8.32 11.79 1.33
N ALA A 350 7.19 11.07 1.28
CA ALA A 350 6.61 10.44 2.47
C ALA A 350 7.60 9.49 3.18
N PHE A 351 8.37 8.72 2.40
CA PHE A 351 9.39 7.83 2.94
C PHE A 351 10.63 8.57 3.49
N GLU A 352 11.07 9.64 2.83
CA GLU A 352 12.15 10.51 3.31
C GLU A 352 11.76 11.17 4.65
N ASP A 353 10.53 11.71 4.74
CA ASP A 353 9.98 12.33 5.95
C ASP A 353 9.81 11.30 7.10
N GLY A 354 9.46 10.05 6.75
CA GLY A 354 9.42 8.91 7.66
C GLY A 354 10.79 8.31 8.02
N LYS A 355 11.91 8.92 7.57
CA LYS A 355 13.29 8.43 7.75
C LYS A 355 13.55 7.02 7.21
N HIS A 356 12.76 6.57 6.23
CA HIS A 356 12.89 5.26 5.60
C HIS A 356 13.69 5.35 4.28
N GLU A 357 14.95 5.78 4.40
CA GLU A 357 15.87 6.08 3.28
C GLU A 357 16.02 4.94 2.23
N PRO A 358 16.13 3.64 2.61
CA PRO A 358 16.22 2.57 1.61
C PRO A 358 14.95 2.41 0.77
N GLY A 359 13.80 2.73 1.35
CA GLY A 359 12.52 2.69 0.64
C GLY A 359 12.36 3.89 -0.28
N ALA A 360 12.75 5.09 0.18
CA ALA A 360 12.80 6.29 -0.64
C ALA A 360 13.67 6.12 -1.90
N ALA A 361 14.79 5.38 -1.80
CA ALA A 361 15.66 5.08 -2.94
C ALA A 361 14.96 4.25 -4.05
N ASP A 362 14.12 3.29 -3.68
CA ASP A 362 13.34 2.50 -4.65
C ASP A 362 12.35 3.40 -5.42
N PHE A 363 11.67 4.31 -4.72
CA PHE A 363 10.76 5.28 -5.33
C PHE A 363 11.48 6.35 -6.15
N TYR A 364 12.67 6.79 -5.75
CA TYR A 364 13.53 7.65 -6.57
C TYR A 364 13.90 6.97 -7.90
N TYR A 365 14.28 5.69 -7.84
CA TYR A 365 14.59 4.92 -9.04
C TYR A 365 13.35 4.79 -9.94
N GLY A 366 12.16 4.58 -9.35
CA GLY A 366 10.87 4.60 -10.05
C GLY A 366 10.57 5.94 -10.72
N GLU A 367 10.71 7.06 -10.01
CA GLU A 367 10.52 8.42 -10.53
C GLU A 367 11.40 8.68 -11.77
N MET A 368 12.71 8.39 -11.67
CA MET A 368 13.65 8.61 -12.77
C MET A 368 13.35 7.72 -13.97
N GLU A 369 12.88 6.49 -13.73
CA GLU A 369 12.47 5.60 -14.81
C GLU A 369 11.21 6.05 -15.53
N MET A 370 10.22 6.56 -14.79
CA MET A 370 9.03 7.16 -15.38
C MET A 370 9.40 8.38 -16.23
N ARG A 371 10.26 9.28 -15.71
CA ARG A 371 10.76 10.44 -16.48
C ARG A 371 11.51 10.04 -17.75
N ARG A 372 12.33 8.98 -17.71
CA ARG A 372 13.02 8.49 -18.91
C ARG A 372 12.04 8.02 -20.00
N HIS A 373 10.86 7.52 -19.62
CA HIS A 373 9.83 7.06 -20.56
C HIS A 373 8.71 8.08 -20.82
N ALA A 374 8.75 9.23 -20.14
CA ALA A 374 7.75 10.28 -20.26
C ALA A 374 7.93 11.03 -21.59
N SER A 375 6.83 11.26 -22.32
CA SER A 375 6.82 11.84 -23.67
C SER A 375 6.99 13.36 -23.68
N ASP A 376 6.67 14.02 -22.57
CA ASP A 376 6.70 15.47 -22.34
C ASP A 376 8.12 16.02 -22.09
N ILE A 377 9.08 15.16 -21.78
CA ILE A 377 10.47 15.55 -21.51
C ILE A 377 11.28 15.69 -22.82
N PRO A 378 12.10 16.76 -22.99
CA PRO A 378 12.97 16.93 -24.14
C PRO A 378 13.94 15.76 -24.34
N TRP A 379 14.31 15.50 -25.60
CA TRP A 379 15.19 14.38 -25.95
C TRP A 379 16.57 14.45 -25.26
N SER A 380 17.11 15.66 -25.04
CA SER A 380 18.39 15.90 -24.38
C SER A 380 18.37 15.44 -22.92
N GLU A 381 17.33 15.81 -22.17
CA GLU A 381 17.14 15.38 -20.79
C GLU A 381 16.89 13.87 -20.71
N ARG A 382 16.08 13.32 -21.62
CA ARG A 382 15.87 11.86 -21.71
C ARG A 382 17.17 11.11 -21.98
N SER A 383 18.05 11.66 -22.81
CA SER A 383 19.36 11.10 -23.12
C SER A 383 20.31 11.18 -21.93
N LEU A 384 20.28 12.29 -21.18
CA LEU A 384 21.03 12.45 -19.93
C LEU A 384 20.57 11.44 -18.87
N LEU A 385 19.25 11.25 -18.70
CA LEU A 385 18.70 10.23 -17.81
C LEU A 385 19.11 8.81 -18.24
N ALA A 386 19.12 8.54 -19.54
CA ALA A 386 19.59 7.27 -20.07
C ALA A 386 21.07 7.04 -19.77
N ALA A 387 21.94 8.03 -19.98
CA ALA A 387 23.36 7.96 -19.64
C ALA A 387 23.57 7.75 -18.13
N TYR A 388 22.86 8.52 -17.29
CA TYR A 388 22.92 8.39 -15.84
C TYR A 388 22.48 7.00 -15.36
N TRP A 389 21.44 6.43 -15.97
CA TRP A 389 21.02 5.04 -15.74
C TRP A 389 22.10 4.03 -16.14
N VAL A 390 22.72 4.18 -17.31
CA VAL A 390 23.75 3.27 -17.81
C VAL A 390 24.96 3.23 -16.87
N VAL A 391 25.42 4.41 -16.46
CA VAL A 391 26.64 4.60 -15.68
C VAL A 391 26.47 4.17 -14.23
N SER A 392 25.40 4.58 -13.56
CA SER A 392 25.27 4.43 -12.10
C SER A 392 23.93 3.85 -11.63
N GLY A 393 23.01 3.56 -12.54
CA GLY A 393 21.64 3.16 -12.18
C GLY A 393 20.92 4.25 -11.40
N TYR A 394 21.05 5.49 -11.86
CA TYR A 394 20.57 6.70 -11.17
C TYR A 394 21.25 6.95 -9.81
N GLY A 395 22.54 6.65 -9.68
CA GLY A 395 23.30 6.89 -8.45
C GLY A 395 22.96 5.93 -7.31
N LEU A 396 22.27 4.82 -7.59
CA LEU A 396 21.84 3.84 -6.59
C LEU A 396 22.55 2.47 -6.72
N ARG A 397 23.39 2.30 -7.74
CA ARG A 397 24.09 1.03 -8.00
C ARG A 397 25.60 1.23 -8.08
N ALA A 398 26.26 1.11 -6.92
CA ALA A 398 27.71 1.18 -6.82
C ALA A 398 28.42 0.17 -7.73
N SER A 399 27.87 -1.03 -7.90
CA SER A 399 28.46 -2.06 -8.77
C SER A 399 28.55 -1.65 -10.24
N ARG A 400 27.59 -0.87 -10.76
CA ARG A 400 27.66 -0.35 -12.14
C ARG A 400 28.74 0.71 -12.27
N ALA A 401 28.78 1.65 -11.33
CA ALA A 401 29.78 2.71 -11.31
C ALA A 401 31.21 2.14 -11.15
N LEU A 402 31.41 1.18 -10.25
CA LEU A 402 32.69 0.47 -10.09
C LEU A 402 33.07 -0.36 -11.31
N GLY A 403 32.09 -1.00 -11.97
CA GLY A 403 32.34 -1.72 -13.23
C GLY A 403 32.79 -0.78 -14.35
N TRP A 404 32.15 0.39 -14.49
CA TRP A 404 32.58 1.42 -15.43
C TRP A 404 33.93 2.01 -15.06
N LEU A 405 34.22 2.19 -13.78
CA LEU A 405 35.52 2.64 -13.30
C LEU A 405 36.61 1.64 -13.69
N LEU A 406 36.40 0.35 -13.43
CA LEU A 406 37.33 -0.70 -13.82
C LEU A 406 37.54 -0.76 -15.34
N LEU A 407 36.46 -0.64 -16.12
CA LEU A 407 36.54 -0.60 -17.57
C LEU A 407 37.34 0.63 -18.06
N ALA A 408 37.07 1.80 -17.49
CA ALA A 408 37.78 3.04 -17.81
C ALA A 408 39.26 2.92 -17.47
N MET A 409 39.60 2.46 -16.27
CA MET A 409 40.98 2.22 -15.84
C MET A 409 41.69 1.20 -16.74
N THR A 410 40.99 0.14 -17.16
CA THR A 410 41.57 -0.85 -18.09
C THR A 410 41.82 -0.24 -19.46
N ALA A 411 40.89 0.57 -19.96
CA ALA A 411 41.03 1.26 -21.24
C ALA A 411 42.15 2.32 -21.21
N THR A 412 42.30 3.05 -20.10
CA THR A 412 43.38 4.04 -19.93
C THR A 412 44.73 3.34 -19.84
N VAL A 413 44.85 2.24 -19.08
CA VAL A 413 46.05 1.39 -19.05
C VAL A 413 46.41 0.89 -20.46
N LEU A 414 45.46 0.30 -21.19
CA LEU A 414 45.70 -0.21 -22.55
C LEU A 414 46.11 0.90 -23.53
N SER A 415 45.42 2.05 -23.49
CA SER A 415 45.77 3.22 -24.30
C SER A 415 47.19 3.71 -23.98
N MET A 416 47.54 3.72 -22.69
CA MET A 416 48.85 4.14 -22.21
C MET A 416 49.97 3.17 -22.64
N MET A 417 49.72 1.86 -22.60
CA MET A 417 50.65 0.83 -23.10
C MET A 417 50.85 0.89 -24.61
N LEU A 418 49.76 1.08 -25.36
CA LEU A 418 49.77 1.06 -26.83
C LEU A 418 50.31 2.35 -27.44
N TRP A 419 50.02 3.51 -26.83
CA TRP A 419 50.27 4.82 -27.42
C TRP A 419 50.83 5.89 -26.47
N GLY A 420 50.63 5.76 -25.16
CA GLY A 420 50.86 6.86 -24.21
C GLY A 420 52.28 6.95 -23.61
N LEU A 421 52.99 5.84 -23.47
CA LEU A 421 54.35 5.81 -22.92
C LEU A 421 55.41 5.96 -24.02
N PRO A 422 56.42 6.84 -23.83
CA PRO A 422 57.62 6.89 -24.68
C PRO A 422 58.46 5.61 -24.55
N GLN A 423 59.36 5.38 -25.50
CA GLN A 423 60.32 4.26 -25.45
C GLN A 423 61.43 4.52 -24.43
N ASP A 424 61.94 5.74 -24.37
CA ASP A 424 63.02 6.16 -23.47
C ASP A 424 62.54 7.33 -22.58
N ASP A 425 62.90 7.31 -21.29
CA ASP A 425 62.75 8.50 -20.45
C ASP A 425 63.62 9.61 -21.06
N PRO A 426 63.09 10.84 -21.25
CA PRO A 426 63.88 11.92 -21.84
C PRO A 426 65.11 12.12 -20.97
N THR A 427 66.28 11.73 -21.47
CA THR A 427 67.56 11.94 -20.79
C THR A 427 67.79 13.44 -20.81
N PRO A 428 67.84 14.13 -19.65
CA PRO A 428 68.15 15.55 -19.64
C PRO A 428 69.59 15.73 -20.09
N THR A 429 69.79 16.12 -21.34
CA THR A 429 71.09 16.59 -21.83
C THR A 429 71.30 18.01 -21.32
N GLY A 430 71.73 18.11 -20.07
CA GLY A 430 72.19 19.37 -19.50
C GLY A 430 73.60 19.69 -19.98
N THR A 431 73.75 20.40 -21.10
CA THR A 431 74.99 21.11 -21.40
C THR A 431 74.98 22.45 -20.68
N GLY A 432 75.70 22.51 -19.56
CA GLY A 432 75.90 23.74 -18.82
C GLY A 432 76.74 24.74 -19.61
N ARG A 433 76.10 25.78 -20.17
CA ARG A 433 76.67 27.14 -20.21
C ARG A 433 75.56 28.18 -20.37
N SER A 434 75.62 29.16 -19.48
CA SER A 434 74.72 30.33 -19.35
C SER A 434 74.18 30.86 -20.68
N SER A 435 72.86 30.73 -20.90
CA SER A 435 71.94 31.64 -21.59
C SER A 435 70.65 30.89 -21.94
N THR A 436 69.51 31.33 -21.39
CA THR A 436 68.13 30.98 -21.79
C THR A 436 67.83 29.48 -22.01
N MET A 437 67.26 28.85 -20.99
CA MET A 437 66.79 27.47 -21.02
C MET A 437 65.46 27.36 -21.78
N THR A 438 65.49 27.25 -23.10
CA THR A 438 64.36 26.72 -23.88
C THR A 438 64.54 25.22 -24.03
N THR A 439 63.86 24.44 -23.19
CA THR A 439 63.71 22.99 -23.37
C THR A 439 62.75 22.73 -24.52
N ASN A 440 63.25 22.68 -25.74
CA ASN A 440 62.53 22.02 -26.84
C ASN A 440 62.82 20.53 -26.73
N ALA A 441 62.07 19.83 -25.88
CA ALA A 441 62.03 18.37 -25.94
C ALA A 441 61.33 17.99 -27.26
N PRO A 442 61.93 17.15 -28.12
CA PRO A 442 61.21 16.62 -29.28
C PRO A 442 59.99 15.84 -28.78
N ASP A 443 58.87 15.95 -29.49
CA ASP A 443 57.65 15.20 -29.15
C ASP A 443 57.99 13.72 -28.98
N ALA A 444 57.63 13.14 -27.83
CA ALA A 444 57.89 11.74 -27.57
C ALA A 444 57.15 10.86 -28.60
N VAL A 445 57.89 10.29 -29.55
CA VAL A 445 57.34 9.43 -30.61
C VAL A 445 57.35 7.98 -30.14
N ASN A 446 56.23 7.29 -30.32
CA ASN A 446 56.07 5.88 -29.97
C ASN A 446 56.45 4.98 -31.17
N SER A 447 57.68 4.46 -31.19
CA SER A 447 58.33 3.81 -32.34
C SER A 447 58.33 2.26 -32.34
N TYR A 448 57.47 1.59 -31.55
CA TYR A 448 57.39 0.12 -31.57
C TYR A 448 56.74 -0.41 -32.85
N ALA A 449 57.38 -1.41 -33.48
CA ALA A 449 57.00 -1.94 -34.78
C ALA A 449 55.80 -2.91 -34.75
N SER A 450 55.51 -3.56 -33.61
CA SER A 450 54.43 -4.56 -33.51
C SER A 450 53.57 -4.42 -32.24
N ASN A 451 52.30 -4.85 -32.31
CA ASN A 451 51.38 -4.81 -31.16
C ASN A 451 51.79 -5.72 -30.00
N GLY A 452 52.57 -6.79 -30.29
CA GLY A 452 53.07 -7.73 -29.28
C GLY A 452 54.13 -7.13 -28.36
N GLU A 453 55.00 -6.27 -28.90
CA GLU A 453 56.04 -5.58 -28.11
C GLU A 453 55.49 -4.44 -27.25
N ARG A 454 54.31 -3.91 -27.62
CA ARG A 454 53.61 -2.86 -26.85
C ARG A 454 52.86 -3.40 -25.64
N LEU A 455 52.49 -4.69 -25.65
CA LEU A 455 51.75 -5.38 -24.59
C LEU A 455 52.71 -6.15 -23.64
N SER A 456 53.65 -5.43 -23.02
CA SER A 456 54.63 -6.02 -22.08
C SER A 456 54.25 -5.79 -20.61
N THR A 457 54.73 -6.67 -19.72
CA THR A 457 54.53 -6.55 -18.26
C THR A 457 55.16 -5.29 -17.67
N GLU A 458 56.27 -4.82 -18.25
CA GLU A 458 56.97 -3.61 -17.82
C GLU A 458 56.17 -2.34 -18.14
N ARG A 459 55.59 -2.25 -19.34
CA ARG A 459 54.67 -1.15 -19.69
C ARG A 459 53.38 -1.20 -18.90
N PHE A 460 52.91 -2.39 -18.52
CA PHE A 460 51.76 -2.54 -17.65
C PHE A 460 52.01 -1.95 -16.25
N ASP A 461 53.14 -2.23 -15.59
CA ASP A 461 53.44 -1.62 -14.28
C ASP A 461 53.56 -0.10 -14.37
N ARG A 462 54.24 0.41 -15.41
CA ARG A 462 54.43 1.84 -15.62
C ARG A 462 53.08 2.54 -15.89
N SER A 463 52.24 1.99 -16.76
CA SER A 463 50.91 2.55 -17.07
C SER A 463 49.95 2.44 -15.89
N LEU A 464 49.94 1.33 -15.15
CA LEU A 464 49.12 1.15 -13.94
C LEU A 464 49.47 2.19 -12.88
N ARG A 465 50.77 2.47 -12.68
CA ARG A 465 51.24 3.52 -11.77
C ARG A 465 50.76 4.91 -12.18
N VAL A 466 50.82 5.23 -13.48
CA VAL A 466 50.29 6.50 -13.99
C VAL A 466 48.78 6.61 -13.76
N VAL A 467 48.02 5.57 -14.08
CA VAL A 467 46.56 5.57 -13.92
C VAL A 467 46.17 5.71 -12.45
N ILE A 468 46.70 4.88 -11.55
CA ILE A 468 46.43 4.97 -10.10
C ILE A 468 46.79 6.35 -9.55
N ASN A 469 47.97 6.87 -9.92
CA ASN A 469 48.39 8.20 -9.48
C ASN A 469 47.50 9.29 -10.05
N SER A 470 46.98 9.16 -11.28
CA SER A 470 46.08 10.15 -11.88
C SER A 470 44.69 10.19 -11.24
N VAL A 471 44.21 9.07 -10.71
CA VAL A 471 42.93 8.97 -9.98
C VAL A 471 43.01 9.61 -8.60
N VAL A 472 44.15 9.46 -7.91
CA VAL A 472 44.28 9.79 -6.48
C VAL A 472 45.15 11.04 -6.22
N PHE A 473 46.11 11.36 -7.09
CA PHE A 473 47.12 12.42 -6.86
C PHE A 473 47.40 13.30 -8.09
N ARG A 474 48.08 14.44 -7.85
CA ARG A 474 48.45 15.41 -8.89
C ARG A 474 49.72 14.96 -9.65
N SER A 475 49.53 14.55 -10.90
CA SER A 475 50.52 14.29 -11.95
C SER A 475 51.48 13.11 -11.72
N SER A 476 51.65 12.30 -12.76
CA SER A 476 52.52 11.12 -12.74
C SER A 476 54.02 11.44 -12.85
N GLY A 477 54.39 12.67 -13.20
CA GLY A 477 55.78 13.11 -13.34
C GLY A 477 56.55 12.42 -14.48
N GLN A 478 55.88 11.64 -15.32
CA GLN A 478 56.48 10.91 -16.44
C GLN A 478 56.36 11.70 -17.74
N GLY A 479 57.36 11.61 -18.61
CA GLY A 479 57.25 12.10 -19.98
C GLY A 479 56.19 11.28 -20.72
N LEU A 480 55.16 11.95 -21.24
CA LEU A 480 54.06 11.30 -21.97
C LEU A 480 54.09 11.73 -23.43
N THR A 481 53.62 10.84 -24.31
CA THR A 481 53.33 11.23 -25.69
C THR A 481 52.11 12.18 -25.74
N THR A 482 51.87 12.83 -26.87
CA THR A 482 50.67 13.67 -27.06
C THR A 482 49.38 12.87 -26.77
N VAL A 483 49.32 11.62 -27.23
CA VAL A 483 48.19 10.71 -26.95
C VAL A 483 48.13 10.36 -25.46
N GLY A 484 49.27 10.06 -24.82
CA GLY A 484 49.34 9.79 -23.38
C GLY A 484 48.87 10.96 -22.53
N THR A 485 49.18 12.19 -22.95
CA THR A 485 48.74 13.42 -22.29
C THR A 485 47.22 13.58 -22.37
N TYR A 486 46.62 13.39 -23.55
CA TYR A 486 45.16 13.44 -23.70
C TYR A 486 44.46 12.31 -22.92
N THR A 487 45.04 11.11 -22.89
CA THR A 487 44.52 9.97 -22.10
C THR A 487 44.57 10.26 -20.59
N GLU A 488 45.66 10.85 -20.08
CA GLU A 488 45.76 11.27 -18.68
C GLU A 488 44.77 12.41 -18.34
N MET A 489 44.59 13.37 -19.25
CA MET A 489 43.59 14.42 -19.05
C MET A 489 42.16 13.85 -18.97
N ALA A 490 41.82 12.88 -19.82
CA ALA A 490 40.52 12.22 -19.81
C ALA A 490 40.29 11.36 -18.56
N SER A 491 41.31 10.63 -18.09
CA SER A 491 41.22 9.79 -16.89
C SER A 491 40.97 10.64 -15.64
N ARG A 492 41.66 11.78 -15.51
CA ARG A 492 41.51 12.74 -14.40
C ARG A 492 40.11 13.33 -14.25
N LEU A 493 39.31 13.34 -15.31
CA LEU A 493 37.91 13.77 -15.24
C LEU A 493 36.98 12.58 -14.99
N THR A 494 37.14 11.51 -15.76
CA THR A 494 36.16 10.42 -15.82
C THR A 494 36.23 9.49 -14.60
N GLU A 495 37.43 9.11 -14.17
CA GLU A 495 37.64 8.12 -13.11
C GLU A 495 37.21 8.64 -11.72
N PRO A 496 37.54 9.89 -11.30
CA PRO A 496 37.03 10.45 -10.05
C PRO A 496 35.51 10.63 -10.03
N VAL A 497 34.89 10.99 -11.16
CA VAL A 497 33.42 11.10 -11.26
C VAL A 497 32.76 9.74 -11.04
N LEU A 498 33.29 8.68 -11.66
CA LEU A 498 32.79 7.31 -11.46
C LEU A 498 32.96 6.82 -10.03
N LEU A 499 34.11 7.12 -9.41
CA LEU A 499 34.34 6.82 -7.99
C LEU A 499 33.37 7.60 -7.09
N GLY A 500 33.16 8.89 -7.35
CA GLY A 500 32.20 9.72 -6.63
C GLY A 500 30.76 9.18 -6.73
N LEU A 501 30.33 8.74 -7.92
CA LEU A 501 29.03 8.09 -8.11
C LEU A 501 28.92 6.76 -7.34
N ALA A 502 30.00 5.98 -7.27
CA ALA A 502 30.02 4.75 -6.47
C ALA A 502 29.88 5.05 -4.97
N VAL A 503 30.61 6.04 -4.46
CA VAL A 503 30.54 6.47 -3.05
C VAL A 503 29.15 6.99 -2.70
N LEU A 504 28.54 7.81 -3.57
CA LEU A 504 27.17 8.31 -3.38
C LEU A 504 26.15 7.16 -3.32
N ALA A 505 26.29 6.16 -4.18
CA ALA A 505 25.42 4.98 -4.20
C ALA A 505 25.57 4.08 -2.97
N ILE A 506 26.77 4.02 -2.38
CA ILE A 506 27.00 3.31 -1.11
C ILE A 506 26.38 4.11 0.03
N ARG A 507 26.62 5.43 0.07
CA ARG A 507 26.07 6.32 1.11
C ARG A 507 24.56 6.26 1.17
N SER A 508 23.87 6.31 0.03
CA SER A 508 22.40 6.25 -0.02
C SER A 508 21.82 4.93 0.51
N ARG A 509 22.59 3.83 0.46
CA ARG A 509 22.18 2.53 1.05
C ARG A 509 22.58 2.37 2.53
N VAL A 510 23.66 3.00 2.96
CA VAL A 510 24.25 2.79 4.29
C VAL A 510 23.74 3.79 5.34
N LYS A 511 23.26 4.98 4.93
CA LYS A 511 22.71 5.97 5.85
C LYS A 511 21.48 5.37 6.56
N ARG A 512 21.72 4.90 7.78
CA ARG A 512 20.74 4.44 8.78
C ARG A 512 20.13 5.62 9.49
#